data_AF-A0A925B6D5-F1
#
_entry.id   AF-A0A925B6D5-F1
#
_cell.length_a   1.000
_cell.length_b   1.000
_cell.length_c   1.000
_cell.angle_alpha   90.00
_cell.angle_beta   90.00
_cell.angle_gamma   90.00
#
_symmetry.space_group_name_H-M   'P 1'
#
loop_
_entity.id
_entity.type
_entity.pdbx_description
1 polymer ?
#
loop_
_entity_poly.entity_id
_entity_poly.type
_entity_poly.pdbx_seq_one_letter_code
_entity_poly.pdbx_strand_id
1 'polypeptide(L)'
;PEGAMPEGGLFYPPTLVTGLAPSSILAQEEIFGPVLVSMTFRTPDEALALANNSRYGLAASVWSESINVTLDAAARVKAGVVWVNSTNLFDAAAGFGGYKESGFGREGGREGLAEYLVPIAEKAEARAAKSLSADFSAAPVARAHEGAGAPALDRTAKLYVGGKQARPDSGYSYAVFAAAGNEVGQAGLGNRKDIRNAVEAANAAAAWSSVSGHNRAQVLYYLAENLEARGAEFGDRIAELTGVRAKVASAEVAAAVRRVTFYAAHADKYDGQVHSTRSRHVTLAMNEPWGVMGILCPDEAPLLAFVSLVAPAIAMGNRVVVTPSPVHPLVATDFYQVLDTSDVPGGVVNIVTGDREVLAKTIAEHDDIAAVWYFGSRDGSARVEASSIGNLKATWVNDGRVVPWSDAAVGQGRNYLRRATQVKNIWVPYGE
;
A
#
# COMPACT_ATOMS: atom_id res chain seq x y z
N PRO A 1 -37.97 25.09 -6.06
CA PRO A 1 -38.74 25.89 -5.06
C PRO A 1 -39.45 27.04 -5.76
N GLU A 2 -40.78 27.08 -5.69
CA GLU A 2 -41.57 28.21 -6.17
C GLU A 2 -41.64 29.26 -5.06
N GLY A 3 -40.80 30.29 -5.14
CA GLY A 3 -40.76 31.40 -4.19
C GLY A 3 -40.08 32.60 -4.80
N ALA A 4 -40.58 33.80 -4.53
CA ALA A 4 -39.99 35.04 -5.01
C ALA A 4 -38.62 35.26 -4.33
N MET A 5 -37.57 35.37 -5.13
CA MET A 5 -36.25 35.79 -4.65
C MET A 5 -36.24 37.32 -4.49
N PRO A 6 -35.48 37.88 -3.53
CA PRO A 6 -35.24 39.32 -3.50
C PRO A 6 -34.70 39.81 -4.85
N GLU A 7 -35.21 40.95 -5.35
CA GLU A 7 -34.82 41.51 -6.66
C GLU A 7 -33.33 41.92 -6.73
N GLY A 8 -32.65 42.01 -5.58
CA GLY A 8 -31.21 42.25 -5.48
C GLY A 8 -30.61 41.68 -4.20
N GLY A 9 -29.27 41.58 -4.16
CA GLY A 9 -28.51 41.10 -3.00
C GLY A 9 -27.60 39.90 -3.32
N LEU A 10 -27.11 39.24 -2.27
CA LEU A 10 -26.20 38.09 -2.35
C LEU A 10 -26.94 36.75 -2.19
N PHE A 11 -28.13 36.63 -2.80
CA PHE A 11 -29.01 35.46 -2.63
C PHE A 11 -29.02 34.60 -3.90
N TYR A 12 -28.87 33.29 -3.74
CA TYR A 12 -28.95 32.32 -4.83
C TYR A 12 -30.07 31.29 -4.52
N PRO A 13 -30.97 30.98 -5.46
CA PRO A 13 -32.08 30.08 -5.18
C PRO A 13 -31.62 28.62 -5.06
N PRO A 14 -32.27 27.81 -4.22
CA PRO A 14 -32.05 26.37 -4.23
C PRO A 14 -32.36 25.80 -5.63
N THR A 15 -31.38 25.15 -6.22
CA THR A 15 -31.43 24.71 -7.62
C THR A 15 -31.30 23.20 -7.69
N LEU A 16 -32.20 22.53 -8.43
CA LEU A 16 -32.11 21.10 -8.69
C LEU A 16 -31.91 20.88 -10.19
N VAL A 17 -30.79 20.27 -10.56
CA VAL A 17 -30.48 19.88 -11.93
C VAL A 17 -30.75 18.37 -12.08
N THR A 18 -31.53 18.00 -13.08
CA THR A 18 -31.99 16.63 -13.32
C THR A 18 -31.69 16.20 -14.77
N GLY A 19 -31.88 14.92 -15.08
CA GLY A 19 -31.72 14.40 -16.45
C GLY A 19 -30.28 14.38 -16.96
N LEU A 20 -29.31 14.32 -16.04
CA LEU A 20 -27.89 14.34 -16.37
C LEU A 20 -27.39 12.95 -16.76
N ALA A 21 -26.50 12.91 -17.75
CA ALA A 21 -25.72 11.72 -18.07
C ALA A 21 -24.58 11.53 -17.04
N PRO A 22 -24.15 10.29 -16.76
CA PRO A 22 -23.02 10.00 -15.85
C PRO A 22 -21.69 10.67 -16.20
N SER A 23 -21.49 11.00 -17.48
CA SER A 23 -20.31 11.70 -17.99
C SER A 23 -20.42 13.23 -17.93
N SER A 24 -21.51 13.77 -17.37
CA SER A 24 -21.68 15.21 -17.21
C SER A 24 -20.66 15.76 -16.21
N ILE A 25 -20.08 16.91 -16.53
CA ILE A 25 -19.18 17.64 -15.61
C ILE A 25 -19.89 17.91 -14.28
N LEU A 26 -21.18 18.26 -14.33
CA LEU A 26 -22.01 18.50 -13.14
C LEU A 26 -22.20 17.24 -12.27
N ALA A 27 -21.96 16.04 -12.78
CA ALA A 27 -22.04 14.80 -12.03
C ALA A 27 -20.68 14.36 -11.44
N GLN A 28 -19.57 14.97 -11.86
CA GLN A 28 -18.21 14.53 -11.52
C GLN A 28 -17.41 15.58 -10.74
N GLU A 29 -17.68 16.85 -10.96
CA GLU A 29 -17.00 17.97 -10.32
C GLU A 29 -17.75 18.52 -9.10
N GLU A 30 -17.02 19.21 -8.23
CA GLU A 30 -17.57 19.84 -7.04
C GLU A 30 -18.52 20.99 -7.43
N ILE A 31 -19.67 21.03 -6.75
CA ILE A 31 -20.72 22.02 -7.00
C ILE A 31 -20.74 23.02 -5.83
N PHE A 32 -20.74 24.30 -6.16
CA PHE A 32 -20.83 25.38 -5.18
C PHE A 32 -22.24 25.99 -5.12
N GLY A 33 -22.58 26.53 -3.95
CA GLY A 33 -23.89 27.13 -3.70
C GLY A 33 -24.98 26.10 -3.39
N PRO A 34 -26.25 26.53 -3.24
CA PRO A 34 -27.35 25.67 -2.86
C PRO A 34 -27.88 24.87 -4.08
N VAL A 35 -27.01 24.11 -4.74
CA VAL A 35 -27.31 23.38 -5.97
C VAL A 35 -27.19 21.88 -5.73
N LEU A 36 -28.21 21.12 -6.16
CA LEU A 36 -28.21 19.67 -6.17
C LEU A 36 -28.27 19.15 -7.60
N VAL A 37 -27.53 18.07 -7.85
CA VAL A 37 -27.54 17.32 -9.08
C VAL A 37 -28.12 15.93 -8.81
N SER A 38 -28.99 15.46 -9.70
CA SER A 38 -29.61 14.14 -9.59
C SER A 38 -29.45 13.31 -10.86
N MET A 39 -29.23 12.02 -10.64
CA MET A 39 -29.21 10.98 -11.67
C MET A 39 -30.04 9.79 -11.17
N THR A 40 -30.55 8.99 -12.10
CA THR A 40 -31.27 7.75 -11.80
C THR A 40 -30.40 6.53 -12.05
N PHE A 41 -30.66 5.45 -11.32
CA PHE A 41 -30.08 4.13 -11.56
C PHE A 41 -31.19 3.07 -11.53
N ARG A 42 -30.92 1.88 -12.05
CA ARG A 42 -31.88 0.75 -12.13
C ARG A 42 -31.54 -0.37 -11.14
N THR A 43 -30.27 -0.51 -10.77
CA THR A 43 -29.80 -1.56 -9.86
C THR A 43 -28.89 -0.98 -8.77
N PRO A 44 -28.78 -1.62 -7.60
CA PRO A 44 -27.81 -1.22 -6.57
C PRO A 44 -26.36 -1.19 -7.07
N ASP A 45 -25.98 -2.15 -7.94
CA ASP A 45 -24.64 -2.20 -8.53
C ASP A 45 -24.38 -1.01 -9.46
N GLU A 46 -25.37 -0.60 -10.26
CA GLU A 46 -25.28 0.61 -11.08
C GLU A 46 -25.16 1.86 -10.20
N ALA A 47 -25.93 1.95 -9.10
CA ALA A 47 -25.82 3.07 -8.16
C ALA A 47 -24.40 3.19 -7.57
N LEU A 48 -23.81 2.07 -7.17
CA LEU A 48 -22.45 2.01 -6.64
C LEU A 48 -21.40 2.35 -7.70
N ALA A 49 -21.58 1.89 -8.94
CA ALA A 49 -20.71 2.25 -10.05
C ALA A 49 -20.74 3.76 -10.31
N LEU A 50 -21.93 4.37 -10.32
CA LEU A 50 -22.09 5.82 -10.47
C LEU A 50 -21.49 6.60 -9.29
N ALA A 51 -21.77 6.19 -8.06
CA ALA A 51 -21.25 6.86 -6.85
C ALA A 51 -19.71 6.79 -6.77
N ASN A 52 -19.11 5.69 -7.23
CA ASN A 52 -17.67 5.51 -7.23
C ASN A 52 -16.97 6.11 -8.46
N ASN A 53 -17.73 6.51 -9.49
CA ASN A 53 -17.24 7.17 -10.70
C ASN A 53 -16.94 8.66 -10.47
N SER A 54 -16.11 8.92 -9.47
CA SER A 54 -15.56 10.22 -9.14
C SER A 54 -14.12 10.04 -8.68
N ARG A 55 -13.29 11.05 -8.92
CA ARG A 55 -11.95 11.15 -8.34
C ARG A 55 -11.97 11.42 -6.83
N TYR A 56 -13.12 11.83 -6.29
CA TYR A 56 -13.35 12.12 -4.88
C TYR A 56 -13.93 10.92 -4.13
N GLY A 57 -13.95 11.03 -2.81
CA GLY A 57 -14.52 10.03 -1.90
C GLY A 57 -14.54 10.52 -0.45
N LEU A 58 -15.29 11.58 -0.16
CA LEU A 58 -15.32 12.17 1.18
C LEU A 58 -16.41 11.55 2.05
N ALA A 59 -17.66 11.80 1.71
CA ALA A 59 -18.81 11.28 2.43
C ALA A 59 -19.91 10.83 1.47
N ALA A 60 -20.72 9.87 1.91
CA ALA A 60 -21.86 9.35 1.16
C ALA A 60 -23.06 9.13 2.09
N SER A 61 -24.26 9.14 1.52
CA SER A 61 -25.50 8.83 2.22
C SER A 61 -26.27 7.76 1.44
N VAL A 62 -26.71 6.71 2.13
CA VAL A 62 -27.42 5.56 1.56
C VAL A 62 -28.80 5.45 2.23
N TRP A 63 -29.85 5.43 1.41
CA TRP A 63 -31.24 5.37 1.88
C TRP A 63 -31.93 4.10 1.40
N SER A 64 -32.36 3.26 2.33
CA SER A 64 -33.17 2.06 2.07
C SER A 64 -33.72 1.49 3.39
N GLU A 65 -34.93 0.95 3.34
CA GLU A 65 -35.54 0.20 4.46
C GLU A 65 -34.95 -1.21 4.62
N SER A 66 -34.27 -1.72 3.59
CA SER A 66 -33.58 -3.01 3.66
C SER A 66 -32.19 -2.85 4.27
N ILE A 67 -31.98 -3.48 5.44
CA ILE A 67 -30.69 -3.55 6.12
C ILE A 67 -29.59 -4.20 5.26
N ASN A 68 -29.93 -5.21 4.46
CA ASN A 68 -28.96 -5.89 3.60
C ASN A 68 -28.44 -4.94 2.52
N VAL A 69 -29.34 -4.17 1.89
CA VAL A 69 -28.97 -3.21 0.84
C VAL A 69 -28.14 -2.07 1.41
N THR A 70 -28.55 -1.51 2.56
CA THR A 70 -27.83 -0.36 3.15
C THR A 70 -26.43 -0.73 3.61
N LEU A 71 -26.26 -1.87 4.29
CA LEU A 71 -24.95 -2.31 4.77
C LEU A 71 -24.02 -2.77 3.64
N ASP A 72 -24.53 -3.46 2.61
CA ASP A 72 -23.74 -3.81 1.42
C ASP A 72 -23.26 -2.55 0.68
N ALA A 73 -24.18 -1.62 0.40
CA ALA A 73 -23.84 -0.38 -0.29
C ALA A 73 -22.87 0.48 0.52
N ALA A 74 -23.02 0.56 1.84
CA ALA A 74 -22.11 1.31 2.71
C ALA A 74 -20.69 0.73 2.73
N ALA A 75 -20.54 -0.59 2.67
CA ALA A 75 -19.25 -1.24 2.55
C ALA A 75 -18.59 -0.98 1.18
N ARG A 76 -19.38 -0.90 0.11
CA ARG A 76 -18.87 -0.83 -1.28
C ARG A 76 -18.64 0.57 -1.82
N VAL A 77 -19.34 1.59 -1.31
CA VAL A 77 -19.09 2.98 -1.69
C VAL A 77 -17.72 3.44 -1.19
N LYS A 78 -16.96 4.15 -2.05
CA LYS A 78 -15.62 4.64 -1.75
C LYS A 78 -15.68 6.05 -1.17
N ALA A 79 -16.00 6.09 0.12
CA ALA A 79 -16.05 7.31 0.93
C ALA A 79 -15.50 7.04 2.33
N GLY A 80 -14.93 8.06 2.97
CA GLY A 80 -14.45 7.94 4.35
C GLY A 80 -15.54 8.00 5.41
N VAL A 81 -16.68 8.58 5.07
CA VAL A 81 -17.89 8.55 5.92
C VAL A 81 -19.09 8.09 5.12
N VAL A 82 -19.89 7.20 5.68
CA VAL A 82 -21.16 6.77 5.09
C VAL A 82 -22.25 6.87 6.13
N TRP A 83 -23.34 7.55 5.79
CA TRP A 83 -24.53 7.64 6.62
C TRP A 83 -25.64 6.74 6.08
N VAL A 84 -26.13 5.79 6.88
CA VAL A 84 -27.30 5.00 6.56
C VAL A 84 -28.56 5.72 7.07
N ASN A 85 -29.53 5.93 6.17
CA ASN A 85 -30.82 6.58 6.45
C ASN A 85 -30.70 7.93 7.18
N SER A 86 -29.62 8.65 6.90
CA SER A 86 -29.27 9.95 7.48
C SER A 86 -28.24 10.65 6.60
N THR A 87 -27.97 11.93 6.85
CA THR A 87 -26.88 12.66 6.19
C THR A 87 -26.34 13.75 7.11
N ASN A 88 -25.08 14.14 6.92
CA ASN A 88 -24.45 15.26 7.64
C ASN A 88 -24.52 15.13 9.18
N LEU A 89 -24.39 13.90 9.69
CA LEU A 89 -24.22 13.66 11.12
C LEU A 89 -22.74 13.78 11.48
N PHE A 90 -22.48 14.53 12.55
CA PHE A 90 -21.15 14.75 13.10
C PHE A 90 -21.17 14.54 14.62
N ASP A 91 -20.07 13.99 15.11
CA ASP A 91 -19.77 13.82 16.53
C ASP A 91 -18.24 13.80 16.71
N ALA A 92 -17.73 14.36 17.81
CA ALA A 92 -16.29 14.44 18.06
C ALA A 92 -15.62 13.07 18.22
N ALA A 93 -16.37 12.03 18.60
CA ALA A 93 -15.86 10.67 18.75
C ALA A 93 -15.75 9.91 17.41
N ALA A 94 -16.36 10.40 16.34
CA ALA A 94 -16.31 9.75 15.02
C ALA A 94 -15.41 10.55 14.06
N GLY A 95 -14.33 9.93 13.62
CA GLY A 95 -13.44 10.50 12.62
C GLY A 95 -14.13 10.90 11.29
N PHE A 96 -13.58 11.89 10.61
CA PHE A 96 -13.98 12.30 9.27
C PHE A 96 -12.72 12.49 8.41
N GLY A 97 -12.78 12.11 7.13
CA GLY A 97 -11.65 12.28 6.21
C GLY A 97 -11.89 11.57 4.88
N GLY A 98 -11.03 11.85 3.89
CA GLY A 98 -11.24 11.44 2.50
C GLY A 98 -10.71 10.06 2.12
N TYR A 99 -11.12 9.67 0.92
CA TYR A 99 -10.53 8.67 0.02
C TYR A 99 -10.06 9.40 -1.25
N LYS A 100 -9.15 8.79 -2.02
CA LYS A 100 -8.71 9.29 -3.33
C LYS A 100 -8.26 10.76 -3.24
N GLU A 101 -8.72 11.63 -4.15
CA GLU A 101 -8.39 13.05 -4.17
C GLU A 101 -9.15 13.89 -3.12
N SER A 102 -9.99 13.28 -2.28
CA SER A 102 -10.53 13.96 -1.09
C SER A 102 -9.54 14.02 0.08
N GLY A 103 -8.30 13.57 -0.14
CA GLY A 103 -7.22 13.58 0.83
C GLY A 103 -7.13 12.32 1.69
N PHE A 104 -6.25 12.36 2.69
CA PHE A 104 -5.93 11.26 3.59
C PHE A 104 -5.90 11.73 5.05
N GLY A 105 -5.80 10.78 5.99
CA GLY A 105 -5.89 11.06 7.43
C GLY A 105 -7.34 11.18 7.91
N ARG A 106 -7.52 11.29 9.23
CA ARG A 106 -8.83 11.46 9.85
C ARG A 106 -8.78 12.57 10.89
N GLU A 107 -9.87 13.31 11.04
CA GLU A 107 -10.07 14.29 12.10
C GLU A 107 -11.23 13.84 13.00
N GLY A 108 -11.02 13.84 14.32
CA GLY A 108 -11.99 13.31 15.29
C GLY A 108 -11.79 11.83 15.63
N GLY A 109 -12.38 11.41 16.75
CA GLY A 109 -12.21 10.07 17.30
C GLY A 109 -10.79 9.77 17.76
N ARG A 110 -10.56 8.50 18.13
CA ARG A 110 -9.22 8.02 18.48
C ARG A 110 -8.32 7.89 17.26
N GLU A 111 -8.94 7.65 16.12
CA GLU A 111 -8.30 7.50 14.82
C GLU A 111 -7.61 8.81 14.43
N GLY A 112 -8.29 9.96 14.59
CA GLY A 112 -7.70 11.25 14.26
C GLY A 112 -6.58 11.69 15.21
N LEU A 113 -6.59 11.24 16.47
CA LEU A 113 -5.45 11.51 17.38
C LEU A 113 -4.13 10.94 16.84
N ALA A 114 -4.18 9.82 16.12
CA ALA A 114 -2.98 9.17 15.58
C ALA A 114 -2.25 10.02 14.53
N GLU A 115 -2.92 10.97 13.89
CA GLU A 115 -2.33 11.90 12.92
C GLU A 115 -1.49 13.00 13.60
N TYR A 116 -1.71 13.23 14.89
CA TYR A 116 -0.95 14.19 15.71
C TYR A 116 0.11 13.52 16.60
N LEU A 117 0.30 12.21 16.47
CA LEU A 117 1.22 11.42 17.29
C LEU A 117 2.33 10.80 16.44
N VAL A 118 3.53 10.77 17.01
CA VAL A 118 4.67 10.04 16.47
C VAL A 118 5.11 9.02 17.53
N PRO A 119 5.32 7.74 17.17
CA PRO A 119 5.80 6.73 18.10
C PRO A 119 7.10 7.16 18.80
N ILE A 120 7.18 6.95 20.11
CA ILE A 120 8.36 7.30 20.92
C ILE A 120 9.61 6.59 20.38
N ALA A 121 9.47 5.33 19.99
CA ALA A 121 10.57 4.53 19.45
C ALA A 121 11.12 5.10 18.12
N GLU A 122 10.26 5.70 17.28
CA GLU A 122 10.69 6.39 16.05
C GLU A 122 11.46 7.69 16.34
N LYS A 123 11.19 8.35 17.48
CA LYS A 123 11.93 9.55 17.90
C LYS A 123 13.31 9.24 18.48
N ALA A 124 13.47 8.08 19.12
CA ALA A 124 14.66 7.75 19.92
C ALA A 124 15.90 7.37 19.07
N GLU A 125 15.70 6.91 17.82
CA GLU A 125 16.78 6.23 17.06
C GLU A 125 17.02 6.79 15.65
N ALA A 126 16.96 8.12 15.48
CA ALA A 126 17.22 8.76 14.19
C ALA A 126 18.73 8.82 13.85
N ARG A 127 19.28 7.73 13.29
CA ARG A 127 20.59 7.74 12.63
C ARG A 127 20.42 7.87 11.11
N ALA A 128 21.28 8.64 10.45
CA ALA A 128 21.28 8.73 8.99
C ALA A 128 21.69 7.37 8.38
N ALA A 129 20.96 6.95 7.35
CA ALA A 129 21.30 5.75 6.59
C ALA A 129 22.62 5.92 5.85
N LYS A 130 23.41 4.83 5.82
CA LYS A 130 24.62 4.80 5.01
C LYS A 130 24.20 4.74 3.55
N SER A 131 24.67 5.69 2.74
CA SER A 131 24.47 5.64 1.30
C SER A 131 25.23 4.45 0.72
N LEU A 132 24.50 3.48 0.18
CA LEU A 132 25.02 2.42 -0.66
C LEU A 132 24.53 2.65 -2.09
N SER A 133 25.35 2.32 -3.08
CA SER A 133 25.04 2.51 -4.49
C SER A 133 25.39 1.26 -5.27
N ALA A 134 24.46 0.81 -6.12
CA ALA A 134 24.72 -0.20 -7.14
C ALA A 134 25.18 0.46 -8.45
N ASP A 135 25.91 -0.29 -9.27
CA ASP A 135 26.24 0.09 -10.64
C ASP A 135 25.13 -0.44 -11.57
N PHE A 136 24.26 0.45 -12.04
CA PHE A 136 23.14 0.11 -12.92
C PHE A 136 23.51 0.06 -14.40
N SER A 137 24.80 0.02 -14.75
CA SER A 137 25.22 -0.25 -16.12
C SER A 137 24.74 -1.64 -16.57
N ALA A 138 24.26 -1.72 -17.82
CA ALA A 138 23.73 -2.95 -18.37
C ALA A 138 24.83 -4.02 -18.46
N ALA A 139 24.58 -5.18 -17.84
CA ALA A 139 25.43 -6.35 -17.93
C ALA A 139 25.27 -7.04 -19.31
N PRO A 140 26.32 -7.72 -19.82
CA PRO A 140 27.63 -7.90 -19.20
C PRO A 140 28.49 -6.64 -19.34
N VAL A 141 29.02 -6.15 -18.22
CA VAL A 141 30.04 -5.11 -18.23
C VAL A 141 31.37 -5.81 -18.46
N ALA A 142 32.04 -5.54 -19.58
CA ALA A 142 33.36 -6.09 -19.85
C ALA A 142 34.35 -5.55 -18.81
N ARG A 143 34.64 -6.30 -17.74
CA ARG A 143 35.73 -6.04 -16.81
C ARG A 143 36.84 -7.07 -17.03
N ALA A 144 38.07 -6.58 -17.05
CA ALA A 144 39.26 -7.42 -17.14
C ALA A 144 39.36 -8.28 -15.88
N HIS A 145 38.88 -9.53 -15.95
CA HIS A 145 39.10 -10.51 -14.89
C HIS A 145 40.55 -11.00 -14.95
N GLU A 146 41.44 -10.38 -14.19
CA GLU A 146 42.63 -11.05 -13.68
C GLU A 146 42.19 -11.97 -12.53
N GLY A 147 42.06 -13.27 -12.79
CA GLY A 147 41.94 -14.30 -11.76
C GLY A 147 40.73 -15.23 -11.87
N ALA A 148 41.01 -16.43 -12.41
CA ALA A 148 40.38 -17.74 -12.16
C ALA A 148 38.83 -17.84 -12.01
N GLY A 149 38.18 -18.24 -13.10
CA GLY A 149 37.34 -19.45 -13.08
C GLY A 149 35.94 -19.39 -12.48
N ALA A 150 35.12 -18.38 -12.79
CA ALA A 150 33.67 -18.52 -12.61
C ALA A 150 33.08 -19.32 -13.80
N PRO A 151 32.39 -20.46 -13.58
CA PRO A 151 31.76 -21.20 -14.67
C PRO A 151 30.62 -20.40 -15.31
N ALA A 152 30.34 -20.70 -16.59
CA ALA A 152 29.27 -20.13 -17.42
C ALA A 152 27.87 -20.58 -16.93
N LEU A 153 27.49 -20.18 -15.72
CA LEU A 153 26.21 -20.53 -15.10
C LEU A 153 25.21 -19.37 -15.25
N ASP A 154 23.98 -19.70 -15.62
CA ASP A 154 22.84 -18.77 -15.61
C ASP A 154 22.53 -18.36 -14.17
N ARG A 155 22.89 -17.14 -13.81
CA ARG A 155 22.68 -16.52 -12.50
C ARG A 155 21.98 -15.16 -12.64
N THR A 156 21.21 -14.98 -13.71
CA THR A 156 20.48 -13.74 -13.98
C THR A 156 19.05 -13.86 -13.46
N ALA A 157 18.81 -13.23 -12.31
CA ALA A 157 17.48 -13.15 -11.74
C ALA A 157 16.55 -12.30 -12.62
N LYS A 158 15.26 -12.66 -12.59
CA LYS A 158 14.17 -11.99 -13.31
C LYS A 158 13.45 -11.02 -12.36
N LEU A 159 12.35 -10.44 -12.83
CA LEU A 159 11.34 -9.78 -11.98
C LEU A 159 10.29 -10.82 -11.55
N TYR A 160 9.44 -10.50 -10.58
CA TYR A 160 8.28 -11.32 -10.21
C TYR A 160 6.99 -10.51 -10.35
N VAL A 161 6.17 -10.81 -11.36
CA VAL A 161 4.98 -10.01 -11.71
C VAL A 161 3.82 -10.94 -12.02
N GLY A 162 2.70 -10.76 -11.33
CA GLY A 162 1.49 -11.54 -11.60
C GLY A 162 1.62 -13.03 -11.27
N GLY A 163 2.40 -13.39 -10.25
CA GLY A 163 2.57 -14.79 -9.83
C GLY A 163 3.50 -15.61 -10.72
N LYS A 164 4.42 -14.94 -11.43
CA LYS A 164 5.42 -15.60 -12.27
C LYS A 164 6.66 -14.74 -12.43
N GLN A 165 7.77 -15.39 -12.76
CA GLN A 165 8.97 -14.67 -13.14
C GLN A 165 8.82 -14.03 -14.54
N ALA A 166 9.19 -12.76 -14.67
CA ALA A 166 9.11 -11.99 -15.90
C ALA A 166 10.46 -11.34 -16.25
N ARG A 167 10.83 -11.35 -17.52
CA ARG A 167 12.02 -10.60 -17.98
C ARG A 167 11.74 -9.10 -17.84
N PRO A 168 12.74 -8.29 -17.45
CA PRO A 168 12.63 -6.84 -17.56
C PRO A 168 12.28 -6.47 -19.00
N ASP A 169 11.35 -5.53 -19.17
CA ASP A 169 10.93 -5.07 -20.49
C ASP A 169 12.10 -4.52 -21.32
N SER A 170 13.06 -3.88 -20.67
CA SER A 170 14.28 -3.36 -21.30
C SER A 170 15.21 -4.46 -21.84
N GLY A 171 15.09 -5.69 -21.33
CA GLY A 171 16.03 -6.78 -21.55
C GLY A 171 17.34 -6.66 -20.77
N TYR A 172 17.55 -5.57 -20.02
CA TYR A 172 18.79 -5.35 -19.29
C TYR A 172 18.76 -5.94 -17.88
N SER A 173 19.93 -6.37 -17.42
CA SER A 173 20.26 -6.71 -16.04
C SER A 173 21.44 -5.87 -15.57
N TYR A 174 21.67 -5.80 -14.26
CA TYR A 174 22.86 -5.18 -13.68
C TYR A 174 23.58 -6.17 -12.76
N ALA A 175 24.90 -6.03 -12.65
CA ALA A 175 25.74 -6.92 -11.88
C ALA A 175 25.55 -6.69 -10.36
N VAL A 176 25.47 -7.80 -9.61
CA VAL A 176 25.37 -7.79 -8.15
C VAL A 176 26.65 -8.37 -7.57
N PHE A 177 27.23 -7.67 -6.60
CA PHE A 177 28.51 -8.01 -6.01
C PHE A 177 28.34 -8.45 -4.56
N ALA A 178 29.14 -9.43 -4.13
CA ALA A 178 29.32 -9.76 -2.72
C ALA A 178 30.04 -8.61 -2.00
N ALA A 179 29.99 -8.62 -0.66
CA ALA A 179 30.76 -7.70 0.16
C ALA A 179 32.29 -7.82 -0.07
N ALA A 180 32.76 -8.99 -0.51
CA ALA A 180 34.16 -9.23 -0.88
C ALA A 180 34.53 -8.66 -2.27
N GLY A 181 33.58 -8.14 -3.04
CA GLY A 181 33.80 -7.48 -4.32
C GLY A 181 33.69 -8.38 -5.56
N ASN A 182 33.49 -9.69 -5.40
CA ASN A 182 33.26 -10.60 -6.53
C ASN A 182 31.79 -10.55 -7.00
N GLU A 183 31.56 -10.71 -8.31
CA GLU A 183 30.20 -10.81 -8.88
C GLU A 183 29.54 -12.13 -8.46
N VAL A 184 28.37 -12.04 -7.84
CA VAL A 184 27.59 -13.21 -7.36
C VAL A 184 26.47 -13.59 -8.32
N GLY A 185 26.00 -12.65 -9.13
CA GLY A 185 24.92 -12.84 -10.10
C GLY A 185 24.46 -11.51 -10.66
N GLN A 186 23.31 -11.52 -11.32
CA GLN A 186 22.71 -10.32 -11.93
C GLN A 186 21.24 -10.20 -11.54
N ALA A 187 20.75 -8.97 -11.45
CA ALA A 187 19.34 -8.68 -11.22
C ALA A 187 18.74 -7.92 -12.40
N GLY A 188 17.47 -8.16 -12.70
CA GLY A 188 16.77 -7.45 -13.76
C GLY A 188 16.71 -5.95 -13.52
N LEU A 189 16.96 -5.14 -14.55
CA LEU A 189 16.87 -3.68 -14.47
C LEU A 189 15.48 -3.23 -14.91
N GLY A 190 14.55 -3.21 -13.95
CA GLY A 190 13.16 -2.82 -14.16
C GLY A 190 13.01 -1.36 -14.61
N ASN A 191 11.97 -1.10 -15.38
CA ASN A 191 11.67 0.22 -15.92
C ASN A 191 10.21 0.64 -15.67
N ARG A 192 9.79 1.76 -16.29
CA ARG A 192 8.43 2.29 -16.20
C ARG A 192 7.34 1.30 -16.65
N LYS A 193 7.61 0.52 -17.70
CA LYS A 193 6.68 -0.47 -18.25
C LYS A 193 6.58 -1.69 -17.34
N ASP A 194 7.66 -2.10 -16.69
CA ASP A 194 7.61 -3.17 -15.68
C ASP A 194 6.74 -2.78 -14.47
N ILE A 195 6.84 -1.53 -13.99
CA ILE A 195 5.94 -1.00 -12.96
C ILE A 195 4.48 -1.01 -13.43
N ARG A 196 4.21 -0.56 -14.66
CA ARG A 196 2.85 -0.60 -15.23
C ARG A 196 2.30 -2.03 -15.25
N ASN A 197 3.06 -3.00 -15.75
CA ASN A 197 2.67 -4.41 -15.79
C ASN A 197 2.40 -4.95 -14.37
N ALA A 198 3.21 -4.54 -13.38
CA ALA A 198 3.01 -4.90 -11.99
C ALA A 198 1.74 -4.30 -11.38
N VAL A 199 1.40 -3.05 -11.72
CA VAL A 199 0.15 -2.41 -11.30
C VAL A 199 -1.06 -3.07 -11.97
N GLU A 200 -0.98 -3.38 -13.27
CA GLU A 200 -2.02 -4.13 -13.99
C GLU A 200 -2.26 -5.51 -13.35
N ALA A 201 -1.19 -6.24 -13.00
CA ALA A 201 -1.30 -7.50 -12.27
C ALA A 201 -1.92 -7.33 -10.88
N ALA A 202 -1.54 -6.27 -10.15
CA ALA A 202 -2.13 -5.95 -8.85
C ALA A 202 -3.62 -5.57 -8.95
N ASN A 203 -4.04 -4.93 -10.04
CA ASN A 203 -5.44 -4.66 -10.33
C ASN A 203 -6.22 -5.93 -10.70
N ALA A 204 -5.64 -6.83 -11.49
CA ALA A 204 -6.22 -8.14 -11.76
C ALA A 204 -6.43 -8.98 -10.48
N ALA A 205 -5.59 -8.77 -9.46
CA ALA A 205 -5.68 -9.40 -8.14
C ALA A 205 -6.59 -8.64 -7.13
N ALA A 206 -7.52 -7.78 -7.59
CA ALA A 206 -8.38 -6.98 -6.71
C ALA A 206 -9.22 -7.82 -5.72
N ALA A 207 -9.53 -9.08 -6.05
CA ALA A 207 -10.25 -10.00 -5.18
C ALA A 207 -9.56 -10.20 -3.82
N TRP A 208 -8.23 -10.08 -3.74
CA TRP A 208 -7.47 -10.20 -2.48
C TRP A 208 -7.95 -9.23 -1.40
N SER A 209 -8.36 -8.02 -1.79
CA SER A 209 -8.88 -7.01 -0.86
C SER A 209 -10.23 -7.38 -0.25
N SER A 210 -10.94 -8.37 -0.81
CA SER A 210 -12.21 -8.90 -0.31
C SER A 210 -12.10 -10.30 0.33
N VAL A 211 -10.93 -10.94 0.25
CA VAL A 211 -10.68 -12.23 0.92
C VAL A 211 -10.75 -12.03 2.44
N SER A 212 -11.29 -13.01 3.17
CA SER A 212 -11.40 -12.94 4.63
C SER A 212 -10.02 -12.79 5.30
N GLY A 213 -9.97 -12.14 6.46
CA GLY A 213 -8.73 -12.06 7.24
C GLY A 213 -8.13 -13.43 7.54
N HIS A 214 -8.98 -14.43 7.80
CA HIS A 214 -8.56 -15.81 8.05
C HIS A 214 -7.81 -16.42 6.86
N ASN A 215 -8.34 -16.28 5.65
CA ASN A 215 -7.69 -16.81 4.45
C ASN A 215 -6.36 -16.09 4.16
N ARG A 216 -6.30 -14.77 4.39
CA ARG A 216 -5.03 -14.02 4.31
C ARG A 216 -4.03 -14.48 5.35
N ALA A 217 -4.48 -14.80 6.57
CA ALA A 217 -3.64 -15.36 7.62
C ALA A 217 -3.04 -16.72 7.21
N GLN A 218 -3.84 -17.62 6.62
CA GLN A 218 -3.36 -18.94 6.15
C GLN A 218 -2.22 -18.79 5.13
N VAL A 219 -2.41 -17.95 4.10
CA VAL A 219 -1.36 -17.68 3.10
C VAL A 219 -0.09 -17.13 3.76
N LEU A 220 -0.22 -16.23 4.73
CA LEU A 220 0.94 -15.70 5.47
C LEU A 220 1.61 -16.76 6.37
N TYR A 221 0.85 -17.68 6.97
CA TYR A 221 1.45 -18.80 7.71
C TYR A 221 2.25 -19.72 6.80
N TYR A 222 1.72 -20.09 5.63
CA TYR A 222 2.49 -20.85 4.63
C TYR A 222 3.74 -20.10 4.16
N LEU A 223 3.65 -18.79 4.00
CA LEU A 223 4.81 -17.94 3.68
C LEU A 223 5.89 -18.00 4.76
N ALA A 224 5.50 -17.99 6.03
CA ALA A 224 6.45 -18.11 7.14
C ALA A 224 7.10 -19.49 7.20
N GLU A 225 6.31 -20.56 7.05
CA GLU A 225 6.78 -21.95 7.06
C GLU A 225 7.76 -22.23 5.90
N ASN A 226 7.41 -21.78 4.69
CA ASN A 226 8.27 -21.95 3.51
C ASN A 226 9.55 -21.11 3.58
N LEU A 227 9.50 -19.91 4.19
CA LEU A 227 10.70 -19.12 4.45
C LEU A 227 11.60 -19.80 5.50
N GLU A 228 11.02 -20.34 6.57
CA GLU A 228 11.75 -21.06 7.61
C GLU A 228 12.44 -22.31 7.05
N ALA A 229 11.74 -23.07 6.21
CA ALA A 229 12.28 -24.26 5.56
C ALA A 229 13.54 -23.97 4.72
N ARG A 230 13.63 -22.77 4.12
CA ARG A 230 14.79 -22.31 3.35
C ARG A 230 15.72 -21.38 4.15
N GLY A 231 15.57 -21.31 5.47
CA GLY A 231 16.21 -20.26 6.27
C GLY A 231 17.74 -20.25 6.21
N ALA A 232 18.38 -21.43 6.12
CA ALA A 232 19.83 -21.53 5.97
C ALA A 232 20.31 -20.92 4.63
N GLU A 233 19.60 -21.19 3.53
CA GLU A 233 19.91 -20.67 2.19
C GLU A 233 19.83 -19.13 2.17
N PHE A 234 18.77 -18.55 2.75
CA PHE A 234 18.65 -17.10 2.89
C PHE A 234 19.76 -16.51 3.78
N GLY A 235 20.11 -17.21 4.87
CA GLY A 235 21.19 -16.79 5.76
C GLY A 235 22.54 -16.71 5.05
N ASP A 236 22.87 -17.71 4.23
CA ASP A 236 24.10 -17.74 3.43
C ASP A 236 24.10 -16.63 2.38
N ARG A 237 22.98 -16.43 1.67
CA ARG A 237 22.83 -15.34 0.69
C ARG A 237 23.03 -13.96 1.33
N ILE A 238 22.43 -13.71 2.49
CA ILE A 238 22.57 -12.43 3.21
C ILE A 238 24.02 -12.23 3.67
N ALA A 239 24.67 -13.27 4.20
CA ALA A 239 26.05 -13.19 4.64
C ALA A 239 27.02 -12.91 3.49
N GLU A 240 26.82 -13.56 2.34
CA GLU A 240 27.61 -13.36 1.11
C GLU A 240 27.49 -11.91 0.59
N LEU A 241 26.25 -11.41 0.48
CA LEU A 241 25.98 -10.10 -0.10
C LEU A 241 26.41 -8.95 0.82
N THR A 242 26.09 -9.03 2.11
CA THR A 242 26.26 -7.91 3.04
C THR A 242 27.57 -7.98 3.84
N GLY A 243 28.23 -9.14 3.86
CA GLY A 243 29.45 -9.38 4.62
C GLY A 243 29.24 -9.46 6.14
N VAL A 244 27.99 -9.49 6.61
CA VAL A 244 27.70 -9.71 8.03
C VAL A 244 28.05 -11.14 8.45
N ARG A 245 28.35 -11.33 9.73
CA ARG A 245 28.62 -12.66 10.28
C ARG A 245 27.41 -13.57 10.07
N ALA A 246 27.64 -14.86 9.79
CA ALA A 246 26.58 -15.86 9.60
C ALA A 246 25.52 -15.87 10.72
N LYS A 247 25.93 -15.68 11.98
CA LYS A 247 25.01 -15.56 13.13
C LYS A 247 24.05 -14.36 13.00
N VAL A 248 24.52 -13.23 12.47
CA VAL A 248 23.69 -12.03 12.24
C VAL A 248 22.73 -12.26 11.08
N ALA A 249 23.21 -12.85 9.98
CA ALA A 249 22.36 -13.21 8.84
C ALA A 249 21.25 -14.21 9.24
N SER A 250 21.60 -15.26 9.99
CA SER A 250 20.63 -16.23 10.52
C SER A 250 19.62 -15.57 11.46
N ALA A 251 20.05 -14.59 12.25
CA ALA A 251 19.15 -13.84 13.13
C ALA A 251 18.18 -12.93 12.34
N GLU A 252 18.63 -12.36 11.21
CA GLU A 252 17.77 -11.61 10.29
C GLU A 252 16.67 -12.50 9.70
N VAL A 253 17.02 -13.69 9.21
CA VAL A 253 16.06 -14.67 8.67
C VAL A 253 15.05 -15.09 9.74
N ALA A 254 15.53 -15.45 10.94
CA ALA A 254 14.65 -15.84 12.04
C ALA A 254 13.71 -14.69 12.46
N ALA A 255 14.18 -13.43 12.40
CA ALA A 255 13.34 -12.27 12.63
C ALA A 255 12.30 -12.08 11.51
N ALA A 256 12.66 -12.34 10.25
CA ALA A 256 11.74 -12.25 9.12
C ALA A 256 10.62 -13.27 9.21
N VAL A 257 10.94 -14.53 9.55
CA VAL A 257 9.92 -15.58 9.81
C VAL A 257 8.96 -15.12 10.91
N ARG A 258 9.48 -14.71 12.07
CA ARG A 258 8.65 -14.18 13.18
C ARG A 258 7.80 -12.99 12.76
N ARG A 259 8.30 -12.13 11.87
CA ARG A 259 7.58 -10.98 11.34
C ARG A 259 6.37 -11.41 10.50
N VAL A 260 6.56 -12.34 9.58
CA VAL A 260 5.46 -12.89 8.78
C VAL A 260 4.41 -13.51 9.71
N THR A 261 4.84 -14.35 10.64
CA THR A 261 3.94 -14.99 11.63
C THR A 261 3.17 -13.95 12.46
N PHE A 262 3.83 -12.87 12.87
CA PHE A 262 3.18 -11.79 13.62
C PHE A 262 2.05 -11.12 12.82
N TYR A 263 2.29 -10.81 11.54
CA TYR A 263 1.25 -10.19 10.71
C TYR A 263 0.21 -11.18 10.20
N ALA A 264 0.56 -12.46 10.05
CA ALA A 264 -0.42 -13.54 9.85
C ALA A 264 -1.43 -13.56 11.01
N ALA A 265 -0.95 -13.50 12.25
CA ALA A 265 -1.80 -13.48 13.43
C ALA A 265 -2.73 -12.26 13.51
N HIS A 266 -2.34 -11.13 12.90
CA HIS A 266 -3.12 -9.89 12.89
C HIS A 266 -4.07 -9.76 11.70
N ALA A 267 -3.93 -10.58 10.65
CA ALA A 267 -4.69 -10.44 9.40
C ALA A 267 -6.23 -10.49 9.61
N ASP A 268 -6.68 -11.16 10.67
CA ASP A 268 -8.07 -11.31 11.12
C ASP A 268 -8.33 -10.75 12.53
N LYS A 269 -7.38 -10.00 13.11
CA LYS A 269 -7.46 -9.47 14.49
C LYS A 269 -7.16 -7.97 14.60
N TYR A 270 -7.16 -7.28 13.46
CA TYR A 270 -7.04 -5.82 13.41
C TYR A 270 -8.44 -5.18 13.31
N ASP A 271 -9.20 -5.34 14.39
CA ASP A 271 -10.61 -4.95 14.45
C ASP A 271 -10.80 -3.44 14.30
N GLY A 272 -11.95 -3.08 13.72
CA GLY A 272 -12.48 -1.73 13.76
C GLY A 272 -12.92 -1.31 15.17
N GLN A 273 -13.55 -0.15 15.28
CA GLN A 273 -14.11 0.35 16.54
C GLN A 273 -15.60 0.67 16.38
N VAL A 274 -16.35 0.64 17.49
CA VAL A 274 -17.73 1.12 17.55
C VAL A 274 -17.76 2.34 18.45
N HIS A 275 -18.17 3.47 17.89
CA HIS A 275 -18.29 4.74 18.61
C HIS A 275 -19.75 4.99 18.97
N SER A 276 -19.99 5.30 20.25
CA SER A 276 -21.28 5.80 20.73
C SER A 276 -21.37 7.29 20.44
N THR A 277 -21.99 7.66 19.33
CA THR A 277 -22.05 9.05 18.85
C THR A 277 -23.36 9.71 19.27
N ARG A 278 -24.31 9.89 18.35
CA ARG A 278 -25.60 10.53 18.62
C ARG A 278 -26.62 9.53 19.12
N SER A 279 -27.63 10.02 19.83
CA SER A 279 -28.81 9.24 20.19
C SER A 279 -29.37 8.51 18.96
N ARG A 280 -29.72 7.23 19.16
CA ARG A 280 -30.24 6.31 18.12
C ARG A 280 -29.26 5.96 17.00
N HIS A 281 -27.97 6.24 17.16
CA HIS A 281 -26.95 5.87 16.19
C HIS A 281 -25.72 5.28 16.88
N VAL A 282 -25.01 4.41 16.16
CA VAL A 282 -23.62 4.10 16.43
C VAL A 282 -22.82 4.29 15.16
N THR A 283 -21.52 4.53 15.31
CA THR A 283 -20.61 4.69 14.18
C THR A 283 -19.58 3.57 14.19
N LEU A 284 -19.57 2.78 13.12
CA LEU A 284 -18.62 1.69 12.90
C LEU A 284 -17.40 2.25 12.18
N ALA A 285 -16.26 2.33 12.87
CA ALA A 285 -14.98 2.69 12.30
C ALA A 285 -14.27 1.46 11.75
N MET A 286 -14.49 1.20 10.46
CA MET A 286 -14.00 0.02 9.76
C MET A 286 -12.62 0.27 9.17
N ASN A 287 -11.69 -0.68 9.35
CA ASN A 287 -10.38 -0.65 8.69
C ASN A 287 -10.51 -1.27 7.28
N GLU A 288 -10.21 -0.51 6.24
CA GLU A 288 -10.20 -0.96 4.85
C GLU A 288 -8.79 -0.90 4.25
N PRO A 289 -8.41 -1.79 3.32
CA PRO A 289 -7.18 -1.63 2.57
C PRO A 289 -7.18 -0.37 1.72
N TRP A 290 -5.98 0.15 1.41
CA TRP A 290 -5.78 1.17 0.39
C TRP A 290 -6.10 0.63 -1.01
N GLY A 291 -5.70 -0.61 -1.29
CA GLY A 291 -5.81 -1.24 -2.60
C GLY A 291 -4.44 -1.63 -3.13
N VAL A 292 -3.97 -0.98 -4.19
CA VAL A 292 -2.59 -1.15 -4.69
C VAL A 292 -1.67 -0.20 -3.95
N MET A 293 -0.59 -0.73 -3.38
CA MET A 293 0.45 0.04 -2.71
C MET A 293 1.80 -0.09 -3.42
N GLY A 294 2.52 1.02 -3.53
CA GLY A 294 3.93 1.04 -3.91
C GLY A 294 4.83 0.95 -2.69
N ILE A 295 5.83 0.07 -2.67
CA ILE A 295 6.77 -0.06 -1.56
C ILE A 295 8.20 -0.03 -2.10
N LEU A 296 9.04 0.85 -1.57
CA LEU A 296 10.45 0.93 -1.91
C LEU A 296 11.28 0.67 -0.67
N CYS A 297 12.02 -0.44 -0.69
CA CYS A 297 12.75 -0.94 0.47
C CYS A 297 14.12 -0.26 0.64
N PRO A 298 14.63 -0.20 1.88
CA PRO A 298 15.97 0.29 2.15
C PRO A 298 17.03 -0.75 1.76
N ASP A 299 18.30 -0.40 1.97
CA ASP A 299 19.42 -1.28 1.64
C ASP A 299 19.90 -2.14 2.81
N GLU A 300 19.66 -1.70 4.05
CA GLU A 300 19.91 -2.48 5.25
C GLU A 300 18.89 -3.60 5.47
N ALA A 301 19.35 -4.69 6.09
CA ALA A 301 18.54 -5.85 6.45
C ALA A 301 17.62 -6.31 5.28
N PRO A 302 18.20 -6.67 4.12
CA PRO A 302 17.48 -6.76 2.85
C PRO A 302 16.31 -7.75 2.86
N LEU A 303 16.35 -8.82 3.67
CA LEU A 303 15.20 -9.70 3.84
C LEU A 303 14.21 -9.14 4.86
N LEU A 304 14.72 -8.77 6.04
CA LEU A 304 13.85 -8.37 7.14
C LEU A 304 13.11 -7.08 6.84
N ALA A 305 13.76 -6.05 6.28
CA ALA A 305 13.12 -4.80 5.89
C ALA A 305 12.04 -5.04 4.82
N PHE A 306 12.34 -5.83 3.80
CA PHE A 306 11.39 -6.24 2.76
C PHE A 306 10.14 -6.88 3.35
N VAL A 307 10.32 -7.91 4.18
CA VAL A 307 9.21 -8.62 4.83
C VAL A 307 8.44 -7.71 5.80
N SER A 308 9.14 -6.84 6.53
CA SER A 308 8.52 -5.92 7.50
C SER A 308 7.58 -4.91 6.85
N LEU A 309 7.81 -4.59 5.59
CA LEU A 309 6.97 -3.67 4.81
C LEU A 309 5.88 -4.41 4.03
N VAL A 310 6.21 -5.55 3.41
CA VAL A 310 5.26 -6.31 2.56
C VAL A 310 4.22 -7.07 3.38
N ALA A 311 4.62 -7.78 4.43
CA ALA A 311 3.72 -8.62 5.23
C ALA A 311 2.53 -7.87 5.85
N PRO A 312 2.68 -6.70 6.50
CA PRO A 312 1.53 -5.97 7.05
C PRO A 312 0.60 -5.46 5.95
N ALA A 313 1.15 -5.05 4.80
CA ALA A 313 0.34 -4.56 3.69
C ALA A 313 -0.59 -5.66 3.15
N ILE A 314 -0.06 -6.85 2.86
CA ILE A 314 -0.87 -7.95 2.34
C ILE A 314 -1.77 -8.58 3.42
N ALA A 315 -1.36 -8.56 4.69
CA ALA A 315 -2.22 -8.98 5.82
C ALA A 315 -3.51 -8.16 5.91
N MET A 316 -3.43 -6.87 5.60
CA MET A 316 -4.59 -5.96 5.58
C MET A 316 -5.36 -5.97 4.26
N GLY A 317 -5.00 -6.83 3.29
CA GLY A 317 -5.72 -6.99 2.03
C GLY A 317 -5.23 -6.07 0.90
N ASN A 318 -4.08 -5.43 1.05
CA ASN A 318 -3.46 -4.66 -0.05
C ASN A 318 -2.74 -5.60 -1.03
N ARG A 319 -2.62 -5.16 -2.28
CA ARG A 319 -1.70 -5.74 -3.27
C ARG A 319 -0.52 -4.81 -3.42
N VAL A 320 0.69 -5.33 -3.53
CA VAL A 320 1.92 -4.52 -3.49
C VAL A 320 2.73 -4.61 -4.78
N VAL A 321 3.24 -3.47 -5.21
CA VAL A 321 4.33 -3.36 -6.18
C VAL A 321 5.55 -2.89 -5.39
N VAL A 322 6.52 -3.78 -5.21
CA VAL A 322 7.67 -3.56 -4.34
C VAL A 322 8.98 -3.52 -5.12
N THR A 323 9.80 -2.51 -4.84
CA THR A 323 11.18 -2.42 -5.27
C THR A 323 12.08 -2.78 -4.07
N PRO A 324 12.78 -3.94 -4.12
CA PRO A 324 13.65 -4.39 -3.03
C PRO A 324 14.95 -3.55 -2.99
N SER A 325 15.88 -3.89 -2.09
CA SER A 325 17.19 -3.23 -2.06
C SER A 325 17.86 -3.30 -3.44
N PRO A 326 18.25 -2.15 -4.04
CA PRO A 326 19.01 -2.14 -5.28
C PRO A 326 20.39 -2.80 -5.16
N VAL A 327 20.99 -2.79 -3.96
CA VAL A 327 22.35 -3.29 -3.71
C VAL A 327 22.36 -4.78 -3.37
N HIS A 328 21.32 -5.27 -2.67
CA HIS A 328 21.19 -6.68 -2.29
C HIS A 328 19.92 -7.34 -2.88
N PRO A 329 19.63 -7.19 -4.19
CA PRO A 329 18.35 -7.58 -4.78
C PRO A 329 18.14 -9.09 -4.79
N LEU A 330 19.23 -9.88 -4.79
CA LEU A 330 19.15 -11.34 -4.93
C LEU A 330 18.46 -12.01 -3.73
N VAL A 331 18.47 -11.37 -2.57
CA VAL A 331 17.70 -11.83 -1.39
C VAL A 331 16.20 -11.83 -1.70
N ALA A 332 15.71 -10.78 -2.35
CA ALA A 332 14.30 -10.70 -2.75
C ALA A 332 13.98 -11.60 -3.95
N THR A 333 14.96 -11.88 -4.82
CA THR A 333 14.74 -12.80 -5.96
C THR A 333 14.67 -14.25 -5.51
N ASP A 334 15.43 -14.64 -4.49
CA ASP A 334 15.34 -15.98 -3.90
C ASP A 334 13.97 -16.19 -3.21
N PHE A 335 13.32 -15.09 -2.77
CA PHE A 335 11.98 -15.05 -2.19
C PHE A 335 10.85 -15.36 -3.19
N TYR A 336 11.10 -15.31 -4.50
CA TYR A 336 10.08 -15.61 -5.52
C TYR A 336 9.51 -17.01 -5.35
N GLN A 337 10.39 -17.99 -5.12
CA GLN A 337 9.97 -19.37 -4.92
C GLN A 337 9.20 -19.55 -3.61
N VAL A 338 9.50 -18.73 -2.57
CA VAL A 338 8.74 -18.76 -1.32
C VAL A 338 7.31 -18.28 -1.57
N LEU A 339 7.13 -17.23 -2.38
CA LEU A 339 5.79 -16.76 -2.79
C LEU A 339 5.02 -17.83 -3.56
N ASP A 340 5.65 -18.45 -4.57
CA ASP A 340 5.03 -19.50 -5.39
C ASP A 340 4.61 -20.71 -4.55
N THR A 341 5.49 -21.15 -3.65
CA THR A 341 5.25 -22.35 -2.80
C THR A 341 4.22 -22.10 -1.70
N SER A 342 3.92 -20.83 -1.41
CA SER A 342 2.97 -20.43 -0.37
C SER A 342 1.59 -20.10 -0.92
N ASP A 343 1.34 -20.38 -2.20
CA ASP A 343 0.09 -20.09 -2.91
C ASP A 343 -0.34 -18.62 -2.79
N VAL A 344 0.63 -17.69 -2.78
CA VAL A 344 0.33 -16.26 -2.82
C VAL A 344 -0.33 -15.96 -4.17
N PRO A 345 -1.58 -15.45 -4.21
CA PRO A 345 -2.25 -15.26 -5.49
C PRO A 345 -1.47 -14.31 -6.40
N GLY A 346 -1.40 -14.66 -7.68
CA GLY A 346 -0.65 -13.88 -8.66
C GLY A 346 -1.13 -12.43 -8.69
N GLY A 347 -0.21 -11.48 -8.51
CA GLY A 347 -0.50 -10.05 -8.47
C GLY A 347 -0.63 -9.46 -7.06
N VAL A 348 -0.73 -10.28 -6.01
CA VAL A 348 -0.75 -9.78 -4.61
C VAL A 348 0.60 -9.20 -4.19
N VAL A 349 1.68 -9.86 -4.57
CA VAL A 349 3.06 -9.37 -4.40
C VAL A 349 3.73 -9.34 -5.77
N ASN A 350 4.21 -8.16 -6.20
CA ASN A 350 4.94 -7.98 -7.44
C ASN A 350 6.28 -7.32 -7.12
N ILE A 351 7.40 -7.95 -7.47
CA ILE A 351 8.75 -7.51 -7.14
C ILE A 351 9.46 -7.04 -8.41
N VAL A 352 9.84 -5.77 -8.43
CA VAL A 352 10.56 -5.13 -9.54
C VAL A 352 11.90 -4.62 -9.04
N THR A 353 12.99 -5.32 -9.38
CA THR A 353 14.38 -4.91 -9.10
C THR A 353 14.83 -3.79 -10.03
N GLY A 354 15.81 -2.99 -9.61
CA GLY A 354 16.38 -1.91 -10.42
C GLY A 354 16.77 -0.68 -9.61
N ASP A 355 16.97 0.45 -10.29
CA ASP A 355 17.27 1.73 -9.65
C ASP A 355 16.06 2.24 -8.86
N ARG A 356 16.20 2.23 -7.54
CA ARG A 356 15.15 2.68 -6.61
C ARG A 356 14.65 4.07 -6.92
N GLU A 357 15.52 5.03 -7.25
CA GLU A 357 15.11 6.43 -7.44
C GLU A 357 14.35 6.62 -8.76
N VAL A 358 14.74 5.88 -9.81
CA VAL A 358 14.02 5.87 -11.10
C VAL A 358 12.64 5.23 -10.94
N LEU A 359 12.55 4.11 -10.22
CA LEU A 359 11.30 3.41 -9.97
C LEU A 359 10.40 4.17 -8.98
N ALA A 360 10.98 4.86 -7.98
CA ALA A 360 10.27 5.69 -7.01
C ALA A 360 9.42 6.74 -7.68
N LYS A 361 10.00 7.48 -8.62
CA LYS A 361 9.26 8.51 -9.38
C LYS A 361 8.08 7.89 -10.12
N THR A 362 8.30 6.78 -10.81
CA THR A 362 7.22 6.10 -11.56
C THR A 362 6.10 5.65 -10.63
N ILE A 363 6.43 5.05 -9.49
CA ILE A 363 5.47 4.57 -8.49
C ILE A 363 4.71 5.76 -7.87
N ALA A 364 5.41 6.83 -7.52
CA ALA A 364 4.81 8.01 -6.88
C ALA A 364 3.89 8.80 -7.84
N GLU A 365 4.19 8.83 -9.14
CA GLU A 365 3.36 9.49 -10.16
C GLU A 365 2.21 8.60 -10.69
N HIS A 366 2.12 7.32 -10.31
CA HIS A 366 1.13 6.40 -10.89
C HIS A 366 -0.28 6.62 -10.32
N ASP A 367 -1.28 6.84 -11.17
CA ASP A 367 -2.65 7.16 -10.72
C ASP A 367 -3.38 5.96 -10.09
N ASP A 368 -3.09 4.73 -10.56
CA ASP A 368 -3.66 3.50 -9.99
C ASP A 368 -2.93 2.97 -8.72
N ILE A 369 -1.99 3.74 -8.14
CA ILE A 369 -1.39 3.42 -6.83
C ILE A 369 -2.03 4.31 -5.76
N ALA A 370 -2.58 3.69 -4.71
CA ALA A 370 -3.35 4.38 -3.68
C ALA A 370 -2.50 4.89 -2.50
N ALA A 371 -1.35 4.25 -2.24
CA ALA A 371 -0.41 4.69 -1.21
C ALA A 371 1.02 4.26 -1.55
N VAL A 372 2.01 5.02 -1.07
CA VAL A 372 3.44 4.75 -1.30
C VAL A 372 4.22 4.77 0.01
N TRP A 373 4.98 3.71 0.24
CA TRP A 373 5.97 3.62 1.30
C TRP A 373 7.36 3.71 0.70
N TYR A 374 8.15 4.70 1.10
CA TYR A 374 9.51 4.88 0.60
C TYR A 374 10.52 4.88 1.75
N PHE A 375 11.42 3.90 1.71
CA PHE A 375 12.51 3.75 2.67
C PHE A 375 13.82 3.81 1.88
N GLY A 376 14.45 4.98 1.88
CA GLY A 376 15.61 5.25 1.04
C GLY A 376 16.32 6.50 1.49
N SER A 377 16.69 7.37 0.56
CA SER A 377 17.41 8.61 0.86
C SER A 377 16.47 9.74 1.30
N ARG A 378 17.02 10.78 1.95
CA ARG A 378 16.25 11.97 2.29
C ARG A 378 15.75 12.71 1.05
N ASP A 379 16.58 12.78 0.01
CA ASP A 379 16.22 13.44 -1.26
C ASP A 379 15.12 12.66 -1.98
N GLY A 380 15.23 11.33 -2.04
CA GLY A 380 14.18 10.48 -2.61
C GLY A 380 12.87 10.55 -1.81
N SER A 381 12.92 10.68 -0.48
CA SER A 381 11.74 10.90 0.37
C SER A 381 11.00 12.17 -0.07
N ALA A 382 11.71 13.30 -0.18
CA ALA A 382 11.13 14.56 -0.61
C ALA A 382 10.58 14.49 -2.05
N ARG A 383 11.27 13.78 -2.96
CA ARG A 383 10.81 13.60 -4.34
C ARG A 383 9.54 12.75 -4.43
N VAL A 384 9.43 11.69 -3.64
CA VAL A 384 8.23 10.84 -3.59
C VAL A 384 7.02 11.64 -3.12
N GLU A 385 7.17 12.41 -2.04
CA GLU A 385 6.11 13.29 -1.53
C GLU A 385 5.71 14.38 -2.53
N ALA A 386 6.69 14.98 -3.22
CA ALA A 386 6.40 15.97 -4.26
C ALA A 386 5.70 15.34 -5.48
N SER A 387 6.04 14.11 -5.84
CA SER A 387 5.50 13.42 -7.01
C SER A 387 4.13 12.79 -6.74
N SER A 388 3.75 12.57 -5.47
CA SER A 388 2.48 11.98 -5.09
C SER A 388 1.29 12.94 -5.15
N ILE A 389 1.52 14.23 -5.43
CA ILE A 389 0.46 15.27 -5.45
C ILE A 389 -0.58 15.06 -6.57
N GLY A 390 -0.25 14.29 -7.61
CA GLY A 390 -1.11 14.11 -8.79
C GLY A 390 -2.50 13.54 -8.46
N ASN A 391 -2.55 12.48 -7.64
CA ASN A 391 -3.80 11.86 -7.16
C ASN A 391 -3.95 11.93 -5.63
N LEU A 392 -3.11 12.73 -4.96
CA LEU A 392 -3.04 12.88 -3.50
C LEU A 392 -2.89 11.55 -2.73
N LYS A 393 -2.24 10.54 -3.33
CA LYS A 393 -1.98 9.25 -2.66
C LYS A 393 -1.19 9.47 -1.34
N ALA A 394 -1.55 8.69 -0.32
CA ALA A 394 -0.88 8.78 0.98
C ALA A 394 0.57 8.28 0.88
N THR A 395 1.50 9.01 1.52
CA THR A 395 2.91 8.65 1.56
C THR A 395 3.36 8.31 2.98
N TRP A 396 4.33 7.40 3.09
CA TRP A 396 5.10 7.21 4.31
C TRP A 396 6.58 7.07 3.96
N VAL A 397 7.38 8.01 4.45
CA VAL A 397 8.82 8.09 4.16
C VAL A 397 9.65 8.01 5.43
N ASN A 398 10.89 7.53 5.32
CA ASN A 398 11.84 7.44 6.44
C ASN A 398 12.79 8.65 6.55
N ASP A 399 12.71 9.64 5.67
CA ASP A 399 13.61 10.81 5.60
C ASP A 399 15.10 10.47 5.51
N GLY A 400 15.48 9.31 4.97
CA GLY A 400 16.88 8.89 5.00
C GLY A 400 17.39 8.38 6.35
N ARG A 401 16.49 8.05 7.28
CA ARG A 401 16.86 7.50 8.59
C ARG A 401 16.88 5.97 8.55
N VAL A 402 17.86 5.37 9.21
CA VAL A 402 17.92 3.93 9.40
C VAL A 402 16.76 3.51 10.28
N VAL A 403 16.09 2.44 9.87
CA VAL A 403 15.10 1.78 10.73
C VAL A 403 15.77 0.59 11.42
N PRO A 404 15.74 0.49 12.76
CA PRO A 404 16.26 -0.65 13.50
C PRO A 404 15.32 -1.85 13.33
N TRP A 405 15.35 -2.49 12.16
CA TRP A 405 14.41 -3.55 11.79
C TRP A 405 14.37 -4.71 12.79
N SER A 406 15.50 -5.03 13.43
CA SER A 406 15.55 -6.10 14.44
C SER A 406 14.83 -5.74 15.76
N ASP A 407 14.61 -4.45 16.04
CA ASP A 407 13.85 -4.02 17.20
C ASP A 407 12.34 -4.17 16.92
N ALA A 408 11.67 -4.98 17.73
CA ALA A 408 10.24 -5.20 17.63
C ALA A 408 9.40 -3.95 17.95
N ALA A 409 9.94 -2.97 18.67
CA ALA A 409 9.25 -1.71 18.98
C ALA A 409 9.16 -0.76 17.76
N VAL A 410 10.03 -0.94 16.76
CA VAL A 410 10.14 -0.05 15.59
C VAL A 410 9.90 -0.79 14.28
N GLY A 411 10.48 -1.98 14.10
CA GLY A 411 10.40 -2.75 12.85
C GLY A 411 9.07 -3.49 12.66
N GLN A 412 8.23 -3.59 13.69
CA GLN A 412 6.89 -4.16 13.61
C GLN A 412 5.88 -3.43 14.47
N GLY A 413 4.60 -3.77 14.28
CA GLY A 413 3.55 -3.48 15.24
C GLY A 413 2.31 -2.92 14.56
N ARG A 414 1.37 -2.46 15.39
CA ARG A 414 0.09 -1.90 14.90
C ARG A 414 0.26 -0.65 14.05
N ASN A 415 1.38 0.07 14.15
CA ASN A 415 1.64 1.25 13.31
C ASN A 415 1.69 0.89 11.82
N TYR A 416 2.32 -0.24 11.47
CA TYR A 416 2.38 -0.70 10.07
C TYR A 416 1.00 -1.12 9.57
N LEU A 417 0.20 -1.80 10.40
CA LEU A 417 -1.18 -2.15 10.08
C LEU A 417 -2.04 -0.90 9.86
N ARG A 418 -1.93 0.09 10.76
CA ARG A 418 -2.61 1.38 10.62
C ARG A 418 -2.25 2.04 9.30
N ARG A 419 -0.97 2.15 8.98
CA ARG A 419 -0.49 2.78 7.73
C ARG A 419 -0.88 1.97 6.48
N ALA A 420 -1.13 0.67 6.62
CA ALA A 420 -1.62 -0.20 5.55
C ALA A 420 -3.15 -0.18 5.41
N THR A 421 -3.85 0.60 6.23
CA THR A 421 -5.31 0.72 6.20
C THR A 421 -5.75 2.17 6.13
N GLN A 422 -6.98 2.38 5.70
CA GLN A 422 -7.73 3.61 5.83
C GLN A 422 -9.02 3.33 6.61
N VAL A 423 -9.53 4.32 7.34
CA VAL A 423 -10.73 4.12 8.18
C VAL A 423 -11.99 4.58 7.45
N LYS A 424 -13.02 3.75 7.36
CA LYS A 424 -14.36 4.16 6.93
C LYS A 424 -15.29 4.22 8.13
N ASN A 425 -15.93 5.36 8.35
CA ASN A 425 -16.93 5.50 9.40
C ASN A 425 -18.34 5.33 8.85
N ILE A 426 -19.00 4.24 9.23
CA ILE A 426 -20.36 3.92 8.82
C ILE A 426 -21.32 4.21 9.97
N TRP A 427 -22.17 5.20 9.80
CA TRP A 427 -23.20 5.57 10.76
C TRP A 427 -24.45 4.74 10.50
N VAL A 428 -24.89 4.00 11.50
CA VAL A 428 -26.07 3.14 11.42
C VAL A 428 -27.06 3.48 12.52
N PRO A 429 -28.37 3.42 12.25
CA PRO A 429 -29.38 3.45 13.29
C PRO A 429 -29.15 2.32 14.31
N TYR A 430 -29.26 2.61 15.61
CA TYR A 430 -29.06 1.63 16.67
C TYR A 430 -29.84 2.00 17.93
N GLY A 431 -30.76 1.11 18.33
CA GLY A 431 -31.67 1.30 19.47
C GLY A 431 -32.74 2.35 19.18
N GLU A 432 -34.01 1.92 19.08
CA GLU A 432 -35.16 2.83 19.09
C GLU A 432 -35.53 3.29 20.50
#